data_AF-A0A5C7Z3A9-F1
#
_entry.id   AF-A0A5C7Z3A9-F1
#
_cell.length_a   1.000
_cell.length_b   1.000
_cell.length_c   1.000
_cell.angle_alpha   90.00
_cell.angle_beta   90.00
_cell.angle_gamma   90.00
#
_symmetry.space_group_name_H-M   'P 1'
#
loop_
_entity.id
_entity.type
_entity.pdbx_description
1 polymer ?
#
loop_
_entity_poly.entity_id
_entity_poly.type
_entity_poly.pdbx_seq_one_letter_code
_entity_poly.pdbx_strand_id
1 'polypeptide(L)' 'MTSISEIRKEYTKASLDVKGVAQNPLEQFNVWFNEAIKAEVPEPNAMTLSTV' A
#
# COMPACT_ATOMS: atom_id res chain seq x y z
N MET A 1 -14.85 -22.18 19.61
CA MET A 1 -14.76 -22.16 18.13
C MET A 1 -14.40 -20.75 17.75
N THR A 2 -13.20 -20.54 17.24
CA THR A 2 -12.72 -19.23 16.76
C THR A 2 -13.51 -18.88 15.49
N SER A 3 -14.17 -17.72 15.51
CA SER A 3 -14.95 -17.24 14.37
C SER A 3 -14.00 -16.81 13.26
N ILE A 4 -14.31 -17.11 11.99
CA ILE A 4 -13.51 -16.67 10.83
C ILE A 4 -13.26 -15.15 10.85
N SER A 5 -14.19 -14.39 11.43
CA SER A 5 -14.07 -12.94 11.65
C SER A 5 -12.81 -12.54 12.40
N GLU A 6 -12.33 -13.36 13.33
CA GLU A 6 -11.20 -13.06 14.22
C GLU A 6 -9.84 -13.14 13.51
N ILE A 7 -9.79 -13.71 12.30
CA ILE A 7 -8.58 -13.76 11.45
C ILE A 7 -8.41 -12.45 10.68
N ARG A 8 -9.47 -11.64 10.55
CA ARG A 8 -9.45 -10.41 9.77
C ARG A 8 -8.66 -9.34 10.51
N LYS A 9 -7.43 -9.09 10.04
CA LYS A 9 -6.68 -7.88 10.41
C LYS A 9 -7.24 -6.71 9.61
N GLU A 10 -7.84 -5.74 10.29
CA GLU A 10 -8.23 -4.49 9.66
C GLU A 10 -7.01 -3.58 9.54
N TYR A 11 -6.60 -3.29 8.31
CA TYR A 11 -5.51 -2.37 8.02
C TYR A 11 -6.07 -0.95 7.90
N THR A 12 -6.43 -0.35 9.03
CA THR A 12 -7.13 0.96 9.11
C THR A 12 -6.21 2.18 9.10
N LYS A 13 -4.90 1.99 8.87
CA LYS A 13 -3.90 3.06 9.01
C LYS A 13 -4.12 4.27 8.10
N ALA A 14 -4.73 4.08 6.93
CA ALA A 14 -5.04 5.17 6.01
C ALA A 14 -6.23 4.82 5.12
N SER A 15 -7.00 5.83 4.70
CA SER A 15 -8.07 5.70 3.71
C SER A 15 -7.63 6.27 2.37
N LEU A 16 -7.99 5.61 1.26
CA LEU A 16 -7.76 6.10 -0.09
C LEU A 16 -9.06 6.65 -0.69
N ASP A 17 -9.08 7.93 -1.04
CA ASP A 17 -10.23 8.60 -1.67
C ASP A 17 -9.81 9.25 -2.99
N VAL A 18 -10.69 9.22 -3.99
CA VAL A 18 -10.43 9.76 -5.33
C VAL A 18 -10.02 11.24 -5.30
N LYS A 19 -10.57 12.02 -4.37
CA LYS A 19 -10.23 13.45 -4.21
C LYS A 19 -8.84 13.67 -3.62
N GLY A 20 -8.29 12.67 -2.92
CA GLY A 20 -6.98 12.72 -2.28
C GLY A 20 -5.86 12.08 -3.11
N VAL A 21 -6.17 11.51 -4.28
CA VAL A 21 -5.20 10.86 -5.17
C VAL A 21 -4.71 11.86 -6.22
N ALA A 22 -3.40 11.86 -6.47
CA ALA A 22 -2.81 12.64 -7.55
C ALA A 22 -3.36 12.18 -8.91
N GLN A 23 -3.65 13.13 -9.80
CA GLN A 23 -4.16 12.82 -11.14
C GLN A 23 -3.13 12.07 -11.99
N ASN A 24 -1.84 12.37 -11.78
CA ASN A 24 -0.75 11.65 -12.42
C ASN A 24 -0.42 10.39 -11.59
N PRO A 25 -0.56 9.18 -12.17
CA PRO A 25 -0.30 7.94 -11.43
C PRO A 25 1.16 7.79 -10.97
N LEU A 26 2.12 8.37 -11.69
CA LEU A 26 3.52 8.35 -11.29
C LEU A 26 3.78 9.26 -10.08
N GLU A 27 3.07 10.37 -9.98
CA GLU A 27 3.13 11.24 -8.79
C GLU A 27 2.53 10.54 -7.57
N GLN A 28 1.39 9.86 -7.74
CA GLN A 28 0.79 9.08 -6.66
C GLN A 28 1.72 7.94 -6.20
N PHE A 29 2.34 7.23 -7.15
CA PHE A 29 3.33 6.19 -6.84
C PHE A 29 4.49 6.76 -6.02
N ASN A 30 5.04 7.91 -6.43
CA ASN A 30 6.13 8.57 -5.69
C ASN A 30 5.73 8.93 -4.26
N VAL A 31 4.49 9.36 -4.00
CA VAL A 31 3.99 9.62 -2.64
C VAL A 31 4.09 8.36 -1.80
N TRP A 32 3.49 7.25 -2.26
CA TRP A 32 3.49 5.99 -1.53
C TRP A 32 4.88 5.37 -1.36
N PHE A 33 5.71 5.46 -2.40
CA PHE A 33 7.08 4.96 -2.34
C PHE A 33 7.91 5.71 -1.30
N ASN A 34 7.76 7.04 -1.23
CA ASN A 34 8.41 7.85 -0.20
C ASN A 34 7.87 7.54 1.21
N GLU A 35 6.58 7.26 1.36
CA GLU A 35 6.00 6.81 2.63
C GLU A 35 6.58 5.45 3.07
N ALA A 36 6.75 4.51 2.15
CA ALA A 36 7.36 3.21 2.43
C ALA A 36 8.83 3.33 2.86
N ILE A 37 9.60 4.23 2.22
CA ILE A 37 10.98 4.55 2.63
C ILE A 37 10.98 5.15 4.05
N LYS A 38 10.13 6.14 4.31
CA LYS A 38 10.05 6.79 5.64
C LYS A 38 9.60 5.84 6.74
N ALA A 39 8.78 4.84 6.40
CA ALA A 39 8.33 3.80 7.31
C ALA A 39 9.34 2.65 7.46
N GLU A 40 10.50 2.75 6.81
CA GLU A 40 11.59 1.74 6.83
C GLU A 40 11.08 0.35 6.46
N VAL A 41 10.17 0.28 5.48
CA VAL A 41 9.69 -0.99 4.93
C VAL A 41 10.88 -1.73 4.30
N PRO A 42 11.09 -3.03 4.60
CA PRO A 42 12.15 -3.80 3.98
C PRO A 42 11.98 -3.86 2.45
N GLU A 43 13.08 -3.66 1.72
CA GLU A 43 13.11 -3.74 0.25
C GLU A 43 11.96 -2.97 -0.42
N PRO A 44 11.81 -1.65 -0.18
CA PRO A 44 10.62 -0.90 -0.62
C PRO A 44 10.50 -0.81 -2.16
N ASN A 45 11.59 -1.09 -2.87
CA ASN A 45 11.69 -1.16 -4.33
C ASN A 45 11.56 -2.58 -4.91
N ALA A 46 11.39 -3.61 -4.09
CA ALA A 46 11.17 -4.96 -4.59
C ALA A 46 9.85 -5.06 -5.37
N MET A 47 9.88 -5.76 -6.51
CA MET A 47 8.74 -5.95 -7.41
C MET A 47 8.74 -7.35 -8.01
N THR A 48 7.55 -7.91 -8.24
CA THR A 48 7.37 -9.18 -8.94
C THR A 48 7.09 -8.91 -10.42
N LEU A 49 7.99 -9.37 -11.29
CA LEU A 49 7.83 -9.28 -12.75
C LEU A 49 7.38 -10.63 -13.31
N SER A 50 6.27 -10.64 -14.03
CA SER A 50 5.71 -11.85 -14.67
C SER A 50 5.75 -11.72 -16.20
N THR A 51 6.08 -12.82 -16.88
CA THR A 51 6.16 -12.92 -18.36
C THR A 51 5.33 -14.12 -18.86
N VAL A 52 4.98 -14.14 -20.16
CA VAL A 52 4.22 -15.23 -20.83
C VAL A 52 5.08 -16.10 -21.72
#